data_AF-A0A109LDL7-F1
#
_entry.id   AF-A0A109LDL7-F1
#
_cell.length_a   1.000
_cell.length_b   1.000
_cell.length_c   1.000
_cell.angle_alpha   90.00
_cell.angle_beta   90.00
_cell.angle_gamma   90.00
#
_symmetry.space_group_name_H-M   'P 1'
#
loop_
_entity.id
_entity.type
_entity.pdbx_description
1 polymer ?
#
loop_
_entity_poly.entity_id
_entity_poly.type
_entity_poly.pdbx_seq_one_letter_code
_entity_poly.pdbx_strand_id
1 'polypeptide(L)'
;MNYERSGQLAKVFAADSPISAKQVRYILLRNVAGPDLLRQQIANASDPIERQSAQFVLLYKDLLRGQYATFADDLKQASLSDDKLGTSLGYTYTSGQTLKLFQWNGDKAESGYACPSIAQTAATLQNEAKNPHALNCFGEFILRNGLDGMPLEQPRAAGSLGSTASDFKGETFSRLDGYKQVIANAKAPKTDKAYALFRAINCYAPAGYNSCGGEDVAPAVRKAWFRQLKSSFADTQWGKSLQYYW
;
A
#
# COMPACT_ATOMS: atom_id res chain seq x y z
N MET A 1 30.26 -14.68 -3.54
CA MET A 1 28.86 -14.51 -3.07
C MET A 1 28.78 -13.17 -2.34
N ASN A 2 27.76 -12.33 -2.58
CA ASN A 2 27.65 -11.00 -1.96
C ASN A 2 26.96 -11.07 -0.58
N TYR A 3 27.00 -9.99 0.22
CA TYR A 3 26.41 -9.95 1.57
C TYR A 3 24.91 -10.25 1.61
N GLU A 4 24.14 -9.82 0.61
CA GLU A 4 22.71 -10.17 0.48
C GLU A 4 22.52 -11.69 0.40
N ARG A 5 23.16 -12.34 -0.58
CA ARG A 5 22.97 -13.78 -0.85
C ARG A 5 23.59 -14.69 0.22
N SER A 6 24.51 -14.18 1.03
CA SER A 6 25.07 -14.91 2.17
C SER A 6 24.31 -14.72 3.48
N GLY A 7 23.17 -14.02 3.47
CA GLY A 7 22.38 -13.74 4.69
C GLY A 7 23.07 -12.75 5.64
N GLN A 8 24.00 -11.95 5.13
CA GLN A 8 24.79 -10.99 5.91
C GLN A 8 24.43 -9.55 5.55
N LEU A 9 23.16 -9.30 5.19
CA LEU A 9 22.69 -8.01 4.69
C LEU A 9 23.05 -6.83 5.61
N ALA A 10 22.97 -7.02 6.93
CA ALA A 10 23.33 -6.00 7.92
C ALA A 10 24.77 -5.47 7.76
N LYS A 11 25.72 -6.28 7.25
CA LYS A 11 27.10 -5.86 6.99
C LYS A 11 27.20 -4.78 5.91
N VAL A 12 26.24 -4.71 5.00
CA VAL A 12 26.17 -3.63 4.01
C VAL A 12 26.00 -2.29 4.72
N PHE A 13 25.25 -2.25 5.81
CA PHE A 13 24.84 -1.04 6.52
C PHE A 13 25.66 -0.74 7.79
N ALA A 14 26.66 -1.57 8.10
CA ALA A 14 27.59 -1.32 9.19
C ALA A 14 28.39 -0.02 8.94
N ALA A 15 28.81 0.64 10.03
CA ALA A 15 29.52 1.92 9.96
C ALA A 15 30.88 1.82 9.23
N ASP A 16 31.52 0.66 9.31
CA ASP A 16 32.80 0.32 8.67
C ASP A 16 32.63 -0.41 7.32
N SER A 17 31.40 -0.49 6.81
CA SER A 17 31.12 -1.16 5.54
C SER A 17 31.84 -0.45 4.37
N PRO A 18 32.55 -1.19 3.50
CA PRO A 18 33.11 -0.62 2.28
C PRO A 18 32.03 -0.25 1.24
N ILE A 19 30.76 -0.63 1.47
CA ILE A 19 29.65 -0.38 0.55
C ILE A 19 29.01 0.97 0.90
N SER A 20 29.61 2.04 0.36
CA SER A 20 29.16 3.43 0.52
C SER A 20 28.27 3.91 -0.63
N ALA A 21 28.16 3.15 -1.73
CA ALA A 21 27.37 3.53 -2.89
C ALA A 21 25.87 3.60 -2.54
N LYS A 22 25.33 4.83 -2.45
CA LYS A 22 23.94 5.11 -2.03
C LYS A 22 22.91 4.27 -2.77
N GLN A 23 23.00 4.17 -4.10
CA GLN A 23 22.02 3.42 -4.89
C GLN A 23 22.02 1.92 -4.58
N VAL A 24 23.18 1.32 -4.29
CA VAL A 24 23.27 -0.08 -3.85
C VAL A 24 22.54 -0.26 -2.52
N ARG A 25 22.80 0.64 -1.57
CA ARG A 25 22.18 0.65 -0.24
C ARG A 25 20.66 0.83 -0.33
N TYR A 26 20.18 1.77 -1.14
CA TYR A 26 18.74 2.02 -1.34
C TYR A 26 18.01 0.84 -1.97
N ILE A 27 18.61 0.19 -2.97
CA ILE A 27 18.05 -1.03 -3.56
C ILE A 27 17.89 -2.10 -2.49
N LEU A 28 18.90 -2.29 -1.65
CA LEU A 28 18.86 -3.30 -0.61
C LEU A 28 17.84 -2.96 0.50
N LEU A 29 17.75 -1.69 0.92
CA LEU A 29 16.74 -1.26 1.90
C LEU A 29 15.33 -1.51 1.42
N ARG A 30 15.02 -1.10 0.19
CA ARG A 30 13.63 -1.10 -0.27
C ARG A 30 13.11 -2.48 -0.66
N ASN A 31 14.00 -3.39 -1.09
CA ASN A 31 13.60 -4.69 -1.59
C ASN A 31 13.74 -5.80 -0.54
N VAL A 32 14.85 -5.83 0.21
CA VAL A 32 15.23 -7.02 0.99
C VAL A 32 15.42 -6.76 2.48
N ALA A 33 15.64 -5.53 2.92
CA ALA A 33 15.81 -5.26 4.36
C ALA A 33 14.52 -5.55 5.13
N GLY A 34 14.63 -6.38 6.17
CA GLY A 34 13.55 -6.62 7.12
C GLY A 34 13.34 -5.48 8.12
N PRO A 35 12.27 -5.56 8.93
CA PRO A 35 11.89 -4.50 9.88
C PRO A 35 13.01 -4.04 10.81
N ASP A 36 13.78 -4.98 11.38
CA ASP A 36 14.83 -4.66 12.35
C ASP A 36 15.99 -3.87 11.72
N LEU A 37 16.41 -4.26 10.52
CA LEU A 37 17.44 -3.54 9.78
C LEU A 37 16.97 -2.14 9.37
N LEU A 38 15.69 -2.00 8.99
CA LEU A 38 15.09 -0.71 8.69
C LEU A 38 15.08 0.19 9.92
N ARG A 39 14.63 -0.30 11.09
CA ARG A 39 14.71 0.44 12.36
C ARG A 39 16.13 0.85 12.71
N GLN A 40 17.10 -0.04 12.50
CA GLN A 40 18.52 0.29 12.70
C GLN A 40 18.97 1.45 11.80
N GLN A 41 18.56 1.49 10.53
CA GLN A 41 18.90 2.59 9.63
C GLN A 41 18.16 3.89 9.97
N ILE A 42 16.92 3.80 10.45
CA ILE A 42 16.18 4.96 10.95
C ILE A 42 16.95 5.63 12.10
N ALA A 43 17.52 4.83 13.01
CA ALA A 43 18.28 5.35 14.14
C ALA A 43 19.69 5.85 13.76
N ASN A 44 20.40 5.11 12.90
CA ASN A 44 21.87 5.25 12.79
C ASN A 44 22.38 5.75 11.43
N ALA A 45 21.55 5.77 10.37
CA ALA A 45 22.03 6.15 9.05
C ALA A 45 22.45 7.64 9.04
N SER A 46 23.68 7.92 8.60
CA SER A 46 24.19 9.29 8.46
C SER A 46 23.59 10.02 7.25
N ASP A 47 23.20 9.29 6.21
CA ASP A 47 22.51 9.84 5.05
C ASP A 47 21.01 10.08 5.37
N PRO A 48 20.53 11.34 5.33
CA PRO A 48 19.13 11.65 5.62
C PRO A 48 18.15 10.94 4.67
N ILE A 49 18.51 10.79 3.39
CA ILE A 49 17.63 10.12 2.41
C ILE A 49 17.56 8.62 2.70
N GLU A 50 18.67 8.01 3.12
CA GLU A 50 18.68 6.61 3.55
C GLU A 50 17.75 6.39 4.75
N ARG A 51 17.87 7.27 5.76
CA ARG A 51 17.06 7.24 6.97
C ARG A 51 15.57 7.39 6.66
N GLN A 52 15.20 8.37 5.85
CA GLN A 52 13.81 8.60 5.44
C GLN A 52 13.28 7.46 4.57
N SER A 53 14.11 6.89 3.69
CA SER A 53 13.72 5.74 2.86
C SER A 53 13.48 4.50 3.71
N ALA A 54 14.32 4.25 4.71
CA ALA A 54 14.13 3.15 5.65
C ALA A 54 12.82 3.31 6.44
N GLN A 55 12.52 4.52 6.92
CA GLN A 55 11.26 4.82 7.60
C GLN A 55 10.05 4.62 6.69
N PHE A 56 10.15 5.07 5.44
CA PHE A 56 9.06 4.92 4.48
C PHE A 56 8.79 3.45 4.20
N VAL A 57 9.83 2.67 3.91
CA VAL A 57 9.70 1.24 3.57
C VAL A 57 9.11 0.46 4.75
N LEU A 58 9.55 0.76 5.99
CA LEU A 58 9.03 0.14 7.21
C LEU A 58 7.53 0.39 7.35
N LEU A 59 7.12 1.67 7.40
CA LEU A 59 5.72 2.04 7.56
C LEU A 59 4.83 1.52 6.42
N TYR A 60 5.33 1.59 5.18
CA TYR A 60 4.60 1.12 4.02
C TYR A 60 4.38 -0.38 4.06
N LYS A 61 5.45 -1.17 4.25
CA LYS A 61 5.33 -2.64 4.21
C LYS A 61 4.57 -3.19 5.40
N ASP A 62 4.74 -2.62 6.60
CA ASP A 62 3.94 -3.03 7.76
C ASP A 62 2.45 -2.77 7.53
N LEU A 63 2.11 -1.58 7.04
CA LEU A 63 0.72 -1.21 6.75
C LEU A 63 0.10 -2.09 5.66
N LEU A 64 0.78 -2.24 4.52
CA LEU A 64 0.25 -2.96 3.36
C LEU A 64 0.22 -4.47 3.55
N ARG A 65 1.04 -5.03 4.45
CA ARG A 65 1.07 -6.47 4.76
C ARG A 65 0.35 -6.84 6.06
N GLY A 66 -0.52 -5.94 6.53
CA GLY A 66 -1.41 -6.19 7.66
C GLY A 66 -0.71 -6.29 9.02
N GLN A 67 0.52 -5.79 9.16
CA GLN A 67 1.24 -5.70 10.42
C GLN A 67 0.81 -4.43 11.19
N TYR A 68 -0.49 -4.26 11.40
CA TYR A 68 -1.06 -2.99 11.87
C TYR A 68 -0.60 -2.57 13.27
N ALA A 69 -0.42 -3.53 14.19
CA ALA A 69 0.14 -3.24 15.51
C ALA A 69 1.57 -2.67 15.42
N THR A 70 2.43 -3.30 14.63
CA THR A 70 3.81 -2.85 14.38
C THR A 70 3.84 -1.50 13.68
N PHE A 71 3.03 -1.34 12.63
CA PHE A 71 2.84 -0.05 11.95
C PHE A 71 2.46 1.06 12.95
N ALA A 72 1.52 0.80 13.86
CA ALA A 72 1.08 1.79 14.83
C ALA A 72 2.20 2.20 15.81
N ASP A 73 3.05 1.27 16.22
CA ASP A 73 4.16 1.56 17.14
C ASP A 73 5.31 2.30 16.45
N ASP A 74 5.63 1.92 15.21
CA ASP A 74 6.66 2.60 14.41
C ASP A 74 6.19 4.00 13.97
N LEU A 75 4.89 4.18 13.66
CA LEU A 75 4.32 5.47 13.28
C LEU A 75 4.42 6.51 14.40
N LYS A 76 4.23 6.12 15.67
CA LYS A 76 4.36 7.02 16.83
C LYS A 76 5.75 7.65 16.95
N GLN A 77 6.77 6.94 16.48
CA GLN A 77 8.17 7.36 16.54
C GLN A 77 8.63 8.02 15.24
N ALA A 78 7.75 8.13 14.24
CA ALA A 78 8.14 8.52 12.90
C ALA A 78 8.33 10.04 12.73
N SER A 79 9.29 10.42 11.88
CA SER A 79 9.50 11.80 11.47
C SER A 79 8.95 12.00 10.07
N LEU A 80 7.74 12.56 9.97
CA LEU A 80 6.97 12.56 8.74
C LEU A 80 7.31 13.75 7.83
N SER A 81 8.51 13.71 7.24
CA SER A 81 8.98 14.72 6.28
C SER A 81 8.12 14.79 5.01
N ASP A 82 8.04 15.99 4.43
CA ASP A 82 7.44 16.25 3.11
C ASP A 82 8.44 16.11 1.96
N ASP A 83 9.66 15.66 2.26
CA ASP A 83 10.70 15.42 1.26
C ASP A 83 10.31 14.28 0.32
N LYS A 84 10.52 14.52 -0.97
CA LYS A 84 10.27 13.56 -2.04
C LYS A 84 11.41 12.56 -2.13
N LEU A 85 11.10 11.27 -1.95
CA LEU A 85 12.12 10.21 -1.88
C LEU A 85 12.53 9.65 -3.26
N GLY A 86 11.74 9.88 -4.31
CA GLY A 86 12.12 9.63 -5.71
C GLY A 86 12.80 8.27 -5.95
N THR A 87 14.03 8.32 -6.46
CA THR A 87 14.79 7.11 -6.85
C THR A 87 15.16 6.21 -5.67
N SER A 88 15.20 6.71 -4.43
CA SER A 88 15.48 5.87 -3.27
C SER A 88 14.37 4.85 -3.01
N LEU A 89 13.12 5.19 -3.35
CA LEU A 89 11.97 4.26 -3.35
C LEU A 89 11.78 3.52 -4.68
N GLY A 90 12.63 3.78 -5.68
CA GLY A 90 12.59 3.08 -6.97
C GLY A 90 11.75 3.76 -8.05
N TYR A 91 11.31 5.00 -7.83
CA TYR A 91 10.70 5.79 -8.90
C TYR A 91 11.75 6.19 -9.94
N THR A 92 11.43 5.99 -11.22
CA THR A 92 12.33 6.35 -12.33
C THR A 92 11.94 7.67 -12.98
N TYR A 93 10.63 7.96 -13.09
CA TYR A 93 10.11 9.11 -13.84
C TYR A 93 9.32 10.12 -13.00
N THR A 94 9.12 9.85 -11.72
CA THR A 94 8.36 10.73 -10.82
C THR A 94 9.18 11.07 -9.58
N SER A 95 8.83 12.17 -8.92
CA SER A 95 9.44 12.57 -7.65
C SER A 95 9.14 11.61 -6.49
N GLY A 96 8.29 10.60 -6.72
CA GLY A 96 7.94 9.60 -5.72
C GLY A 96 7.07 10.15 -4.58
N GLN A 97 7.12 9.42 -3.47
CA GLN A 97 6.28 9.65 -2.30
C GLN A 97 7.04 10.34 -1.16
N THR A 98 6.29 10.86 -0.20
CA THR A 98 6.79 11.51 1.02
C THR A 98 6.28 10.76 2.24
N LEU A 99 6.99 10.88 3.37
CA LEU A 99 6.54 10.28 4.63
C LEU A 99 5.24 10.92 5.15
N LYS A 100 4.99 12.18 4.76
CA LYS A 100 3.76 12.91 5.11
C LYS A 100 2.47 12.19 4.73
N LEU A 101 2.48 11.29 3.76
CA LEU A 101 1.28 10.52 3.40
C LEU A 101 0.74 9.69 4.58
N PHE A 102 1.58 9.29 5.54
CA PHE A 102 1.14 8.56 6.73
C PHE A 102 0.37 9.44 7.74
N GLN A 103 0.28 10.76 7.48
CA GLN A 103 -0.61 11.68 8.19
C GLN A 103 -2.00 11.80 7.55
N TRP A 104 -2.32 10.96 6.54
CA TRP A 104 -3.60 11.03 5.84
C TRP A 104 -4.78 10.89 6.81
N ASN A 105 -5.68 11.88 6.77
CA ASN A 105 -6.84 12.02 7.67
C ASN A 105 -8.17 11.91 6.90
N GLY A 106 -8.23 11.05 5.88
CA GLY A 106 -9.42 10.91 5.03
C GLY A 106 -9.52 11.94 3.89
N ASP A 107 -8.50 12.78 3.72
CA ASP A 107 -8.49 13.86 2.74
C ASP A 107 -8.71 13.35 1.32
N LYS A 108 -9.51 14.09 0.56
CA LYS A 108 -9.86 13.82 -0.85
C LYS A 108 -10.52 12.46 -1.09
N ALA A 109 -11.11 11.84 -0.06
CA ALA A 109 -11.96 10.68 -0.28
C ALA A 109 -13.11 11.00 -1.24
N GLU A 110 -13.69 9.98 -1.87
CA GLU A 110 -14.80 10.16 -2.81
C GLU A 110 -15.96 10.94 -2.17
N SER A 111 -16.60 11.82 -2.94
CA SER A 111 -17.66 12.66 -2.39
C SER A 111 -18.72 11.81 -1.67
N GLY A 112 -19.08 12.22 -0.45
CA GLY A 112 -20.03 11.52 0.42
C GLY A 112 -19.54 10.17 0.97
N TYR A 113 -18.23 9.88 0.94
CA TYR A 113 -17.61 8.78 1.68
C TYR A 113 -16.50 9.31 2.60
N ALA A 114 -16.81 9.52 3.87
CA ALA A 114 -15.83 10.01 4.84
C ALA A 114 -14.94 8.86 5.33
N CYS A 115 -13.64 9.10 5.43
CA CYS A 115 -12.69 8.13 5.99
C CYS A 115 -11.99 8.69 7.23
N PRO A 116 -11.70 7.84 8.23
CA PRO A 116 -10.85 8.23 9.35
C PRO A 116 -9.39 8.32 8.91
N SER A 117 -8.49 8.65 9.83
CA SER A 117 -7.06 8.64 9.53
C SER A 117 -6.55 7.26 9.16
N ILE A 118 -5.40 7.19 8.49
CA ILE A 118 -4.78 5.90 8.17
C ILE A 118 -4.41 5.12 9.45
N ALA A 119 -4.01 5.81 10.52
CA ALA A 119 -3.75 5.19 11.82
C ALA A 119 -5.02 4.57 12.43
N GLN A 120 -6.15 5.27 12.39
CA GLN A 120 -7.44 4.78 12.88
C GLN A 120 -7.99 3.63 12.01
N THR A 121 -7.81 3.73 10.68
CA THR A 121 -8.16 2.68 9.73
C THR A 121 -7.38 1.40 10.02
N ALA A 122 -6.05 1.49 10.18
CA ALA A 122 -5.19 0.37 10.54
C ALA A 122 -5.57 -0.24 11.89
N ALA A 123 -5.84 0.58 12.91
CA ALA A 123 -6.30 0.10 14.22
C ALA A 123 -7.64 -0.65 14.13
N THR A 124 -8.55 -0.19 13.27
CA THR A 124 -9.83 -0.88 13.04
C THR A 124 -9.62 -2.23 12.36
N LEU A 125 -8.76 -2.30 11.33
CA LEU A 125 -8.44 -3.54 10.64
C LEU A 125 -7.66 -4.53 11.52
N GLN A 126 -6.86 -4.05 12.47
CA GLN A 126 -6.20 -4.89 13.48
C GLN A 126 -7.22 -5.63 14.36
N ASN A 127 -8.30 -4.95 14.75
CA ASN A 127 -9.32 -5.50 15.64
C ASN A 127 -10.40 -6.28 14.87
N GLU A 128 -10.73 -5.83 13.67
CA GLU A 128 -11.76 -6.41 12.81
C GLU A 128 -11.28 -6.38 11.34
N ALA A 129 -10.51 -7.38 10.95
CA ALA A 129 -9.87 -7.46 9.62
C ALA A 129 -10.85 -7.38 8.44
N LYS A 130 -12.14 -7.70 8.66
CA LYS A 130 -13.19 -7.68 7.64
C LYS A 130 -14.16 -6.50 7.78
N ASN A 131 -13.78 -5.48 8.56
CA ASN A 131 -14.59 -4.29 8.74
C ASN A 131 -14.82 -3.58 7.38
N PRO A 132 -16.06 -3.48 6.89
CA PRO A 132 -16.36 -2.95 5.57
C PRO A 132 -15.84 -1.54 5.32
N HIS A 133 -16.06 -0.66 6.30
CA HIS A 133 -15.72 0.75 6.19
C HIS A 133 -14.20 0.93 6.16
N ALA A 134 -13.48 0.24 7.05
CA ALA A 134 -12.03 0.32 7.13
C ALA A 134 -11.35 -0.28 5.89
N LEU A 135 -11.86 -1.39 5.32
CA LEU A 135 -11.33 -1.94 4.07
C LEU A 135 -11.46 -0.95 2.90
N ASN A 136 -12.63 -0.33 2.77
CA ASN A 136 -12.87 0.70 1.76
C ASN A 136 -11.97 1.93 1.96
N CYS A 137 -11.80 2.39 3.20
CA CYS A 137 -10.96 3.54 3.53
C CYS A 137 -9.47 3.25 3.35
N PHE A 138 -9.04 2.02 3.59
CA PHE A 138 -7.67 1.63 3.25
C PHE A 138 -7.45 1.64 1.74
N GLY A 139 -8.47 1.23 0.97
CA GLY A 139 -8.48 1.41 -0.48
C GLY A 139 -8.45 2.88 -0.92
N GLU A 140 -9.13 3.79 -0.21
CA GLU A 140 -9.02 5.23 -0.47
C GLU A 140 -7.61 5.76 -0.23
N PHE A 141 -6.99 5.39 0.89
CA PHE A 141 -5.61 5.77 1.18
C PHE A 141 -4.67 5.39 0.04
N ILE A 142 -4.78 4.15 -0.48
CA ILE A 142 -3.95 3.68 -1.60
C ILE A 142 -4.22 4.48 -2.87
N LEU A 143 -5.50 4.70 -3.23
CA LEU A 143 -5.84 5.44 -4.45
C LEU A 143 -5.34 6.89 -4.36
N ARG A 144 -5.69 7.61 -3.28
CA ARG A 144 -5.44 9.05 -3.16
C ARG A 144 -3.96 9.38 -3.04
N ASN A 145 -3.16 8.42 -2.59
CA ASN A 145 -1.70 8.54 -2.54
C ASN A 145 -0.99 7.89 -3.74
N GLY A 146 -1.72 7.35 -4.74
CA GLY A 146 -1.11 6.76 -5.94
C GLY A 146 -0.17 5.60 -5.62
N LEU A 147 -0.60 4.70 -4.73
CA LEU A 147 0.18 3.57 -4.25
C LEU A 147 -0.09 2.28 -5.04
N ASP A 148 -1.06 2.28 -5.95
CA ASP A 148 -1.25 1.19 -6.90
C ASP A 148 -0.02 1.05 -7.80
N GLY A 149 0.55 -0.16 -7.87
CA GLY A 149 1.74 -0.42 -8.68
C GLY A 149 3.04 0.16 -8.13
N MET A 150 3.10 0.48 -6.83
CA MET A 150 4.29 1.01 -6.19
C MET A 150 5.54 0.14 -6.46
N PRO A 151 6.71 0.73 -6.76
CA PRO A 151 7.94 -0.04 -7.02
C PRO A 151 8.37 -0.97 -5.87
N LEU A 152 7.93 -0.72 -4.64
CA LEU A 152 8.25 -1.55 -3.47
C LEU A 152 7.61 -2.94 -3.53
N GLU A 153 6.53 -3.09 -4.30
CA GLU A 153 5.78 -4.34 -4.46
C GLU A 153 6.14 -5.09 -5.73
N GLN A 154 7.07 -4.55 -6.53
CA GLN A 154 7.53 -5.19 -7.76
C GLN A 154 8.76 -6.07 -7.48
N PRO A 155 8.67 -7.39 -7.68
CA PRO A 155 9.82 -8.26 -7.50
C PRO A 155 10.91 -7.90 -8.51
N ARG A 156 12.16 -7.95 -8.06
CA ARG A 156 13.31 -7.75 -8.94
C ARG A 156 13.61 -9.00 -9.76
N ALA A 157 14.16 -8.80 -10.96
CA ALA A 157 14.60 -9.90 -11.81
C ALA A 157 15.55 -10.85 -11.06
N ALA A 158 15.31 -12.15 -11.19
CA ALA A 158 16.12 -13.18 -10.56
C ALA A 158 17.61 -12.99 -10.90
N GLY A 159 18.48 -13.09 -9.91
CA GLY A 159 19.93 -12.87 -10.09
C GLY A 159 20.37 -11.42 -9.86
N SER A 160 19.48 -10.44 -9.97
CA SER A 160 19.82 -9.02 -9.71
C SER A 160 20.02 -8.72 -8.21
N LEU A 161 20.65 -7.59 -7.89
CA LEU A 161 20.77 -7.07 -6.52
C LEU A 161 19.39 -6.80 -5.92
N GLY A 162 19.14 -7.24 -4.70
CA GLY A 162 17.86 -7.07 -4.02
C GLY A 162 16.76 -7.99 -4.55
N SER A 163 17.13 -9.18 -5.06
CA SER A 163 16.18 -10.18 -5.58
C SER A 163 15.91 -11.33 -4.63
N THR A 164 16.57 -11.37 -3.46
CA THR A 164 16.20 -12.34 -2.41
C THR A 164 14.81 -12.02 -1.82
N ALA A 165 14.21 -13.00 -1.14
CA ALA A 165 12.92 -12.81 -0.51
C ALA A 165 12.96 -11.65 0.52
N SER A 166 11.85 -10.91 0.60
CA SER A 166 11.64 -9.88 1.63
C SER A 166 11.30 -10.55 2.97
N ASP A 167 11.89 -10.06 4.06
CA ASP A 167 11.64 -10.58 5.41
C ASP A 167 10.27 -10.17 5.98
N PHE A 168 9.54 -9.26 5.33
CA PHE A 168 8.18 -8.89 5.72
C PHE A 168 7.17 -10.03 5.49
N LYS A 169 6.46 -10.39 6.57
CA LYS A 169 5.37 -11.37 6.56
C LYS A 169 4.11 -10.77 5.93
N GLY A 170 3.20 -11.64 5.48
CA GLY A 170 1.89 -11.25 4.96
C GLY A 170 1.88 -10.97 3.46
N GLU A 171 0.70 -11.13 2.87
CA GLU A 171 0.42 -10.73 1.50
C GLU A 171 0.14 -9.23 1.44
N THR A 172 0.54 -8.61 0.35
CA THR A 172 0.30 -7.20 0.11
C THR A 172 -1.19 -6.97 -0.20
N PHE A 173 -1.81 -6.09 0.56
CA PHE A 173 -3.20 -5.68 0.34
C PHE A 173 -3.39 -5.04 -1.03
N SER A 174 -4.45 -5.44 -1.72
CA SER A 174 -4.92 -4.78 -2.95
C SER A 174 -6.28 -4.12 -2.72
N ARG A 175 -6.55 -3.00 -3.41
CA ARG A 175 -7.85 -2.33 -3.30
C ARG A 175 -8.97 -3.24 -3.79
N LEU A 176 -8.73 -4.00 -4.87
CA LEU A 176 -9.73 -4.91 -5.44
C LEU A 176 -10.12 -6.01 -4.45
N ASP A 177 -9.16 -6.63 -3.78
CA ASP A 177 -9.45 -7.68 -2.80
C ASP A 177 -10.16 -7.12 -1.56
N GLY A 178 -9.79 -5.91 -1.14
CA GLY A 178 -10.56 -5.16 -0.14
C GLY A 178 -12.03 -4.98 -0.55
N TYR A 179 -12.28 -4.46 -1.75
CA TYR A 179 -13.65 -4.28 -2.25
C TYR A 179 -14.41 -5.59 -2.39
N LYS A 180 -13.77 -6.67 -2.90
CA LYS A 180 -14.36 -8.02 -2.98
C LYS A 180 -14.81 -8.53 -1.62
N GLN A 181 -14.00 -8.32 -0.58
CA GLN A 181 -14.38 -8.69 0.79
C GLN A 181 -15.61 -7.93 1.28
N VAL A 182 -15.69 -6.62 1.02
CA VAL A 182 -16.87 -5.81 1.38
C VAL A 182 -18.12 -6.25 0.62
N ILE A 183 -17.99 -6.51 -0.69
CA ILE A 183 -19.10 -6.97 -1.54
C ILE A 183 -19.64 -8.32 -1.07
N ALA A 184 -18.76 -9.25 -0.72
CA ALA A 184 -19.12 -10.58 -0.23
C ALA A 184 -19.68 -10.59 1.20
N ASN A 185 -19.40 -9.56 2.01
CA ASN A 185 -19.87 -9.48 3.38
C ASN A 185 -21.38 -9.22 3.45
N ALA A 186 -22.17 -10.22 3.81
CA ALA A 186 -23.62 -10.12 3.95
C ALA A 186 -24.07 -9.06 4.96
N LYS A 187 -23.25 -8.80 6.00
CA LYS A 187 -23.53 -7.84 7.07
C LYS A 187 -23.00 -6.43 6.78
N ALA A 188 -22.33 -6.22 5.63
CA ALA A 188 -21.80 -4.90 5.31
C ALA A 188 -22.95 -3.87 5.18
N PRO A 189 -22.80 -2.67 5.78
CA PRO A 189 -23.76 -1.59 5.63
C PRO A 189 -24.04 -1.29 4.16
N LYS A 190 -25.28 -0.85 3.88
CA LYS A 190 -25.74 -0.53 2.52
C LYS A 190 -24.78 0.42 1.80
N THR A 191 -24.33 1.47 2.51
CA THR A 191 -23.41 2.49 2.02
C THR A 191 -22.05 1.91 1.64
N ASP A 192 -21.42 1.13 2.54
CA ASP A 192 -20.09 0.53 2.29
C ASP A 192 -20.12 -0.47 1.13
N LYS A 193 -21.20 -1.25 1.01
CA LYS A 193 -21.36 -2.21 -0.08
C LYS A 193 -21.59 -1.52 -1.43
N ALA A 194 -22.43 -0.49 -1.47
CA ALA A 194 -22.63 0.32 -2.68
C ALA A 194 -21.33 0.99 -3.13
N TYR A 195 -20.57 1.54 -2.16
CA TYR A 195 -19.28 2.15 -2.41
C TYR A 195 -18.25 1.14 -2.94
N ALA A 196 -18.14 -0.03 -2.31
CA ALA A 196 -17.22 -1.08 -2.74
C ALA A 196 -17.54 -1.57 -4.16
N LEU A 197 -18.82 -1.76 -4.51
CA LEU A 197 -19.23 -2.10 -5.88
C LEU A 197 -18.80 -1.03 -6.88
N PHE A 198 -19.06 0.23 -6.57
CA PHE A 198 -18.67 1.37 -7.41
C PHE A 198 -17.15 1.42 -7.64
N ARG A 199 -16.37 1.24 -6.58
CA ARG A 199 -14.91 1.27 -6.65
C ARG A 199 -14.35 0.04 -7.36
N ALA A 200 -14.88 -1.16 -7.12
CA ALA A 200 -14.47 -2.38 -7.79
C ALA A 200 -14.72 -2.33 -9.30
N ILE A 201 -15.83 -1.74 -9.76
CA ILE A 201 -16.09 -1.57 -11.20
C ILE A 201 -15.13 -0.53 -11.80
N ASN A 202 -14.88 0.57 -11.09
CA ASN A 202 -13.95 1.61 -11.54
C ASN A 202 -12.47 1.18 -11.52
N CYS A 203 -12.13 0.05 -10.89
CA CYS A 203 -10.80 -0.55 -11.04
C CYS A 203 -10.43 -0.86 -12.49
N TYR A 204 -11.44 -1.03 -13.35
CA TYR A 204 -11.28 -1.38 -14.76
C TYR A 204 -11.44 -0.17 -15.69
N ALA A 205 -11.75 1.01 -15.15
CA ALA A 205 -11.95 2.20 -15.95
C ALA A 205 -10.62 2.89 -16.32
N PRO A 206 -10.51 3.53 -17.49
CA PRO A 206 -11.36 3.38 -18.68
C PRO A 206 -10.86 2.29 -19.65
N ALA A 207 -9.82 1.54 -19.29
CA ALA A 207 -9.07 0.72 -20.25
C ALA A 207 -9.40 -0.78 -20.21
N GLY A 208 -10.28 -1.22 -19.31
CA GLY A 208 -10.72 -2.61 -19.18
C GLY A 208 -9.76 -3.54 -18.42
N TYR A 209 -8.53 -3.09 -18.09
CA TYR A 209 -7.58 -3.84 -17.26
C TYR A 209 -7.68 -3.44 -15.79
N ASN A 210 -7.35 -4.36 -14.88
CA ASN A 210 -7.35 -4.10 -13.45
C ASN A 210 -6.22 -3.13 -13.04
N SER A 211 -6.58 -1.97 -12.48
CA SER A 211 -5.65 -0.96 -11.96
C SER A 211 -5.59 -0.89 -10.43
N CYS A 212 -6.27 -1.79 -9.73
CA CYS A 212 -6.41 -1.80 -8.27
C CYS A 212 -5.52 -2.81 -7.53
N GLY A 213 -4.66 -3.52 -8.28
CA GLY A 213 -3.93 -4.69 -7.78
C GLY A 213 -4.83 -5.91 -7.54
N GLY A 214 -4.22 -7.00 -7.06
CA GLY A 214 -4.92 -8.27 -6.85
C GLY A 214 -5.20 -9.02 -8.15
N GLU A 215 -5.85 -10.19 -8.02
CA GLU A 215 -6.20 -11.02 -9.17
C GLU A 215 -7.34 -10.40 -9.98
N ASP A 216 -7.19 -10.36 -11.31
CA ASP A 216 -8.21 -9.90 -12.24
C ASP A 216 -9.49 -10.76 -12.14
N VAL A 217 -10.64 -10.15 -12.43
CA VAL A 217 -11.93 -10.85 -12.51
C VAL A 217 -12.48 -10.82 -13.93
N ALA A 218 -13.13 -11.91 -14.34
CA ALA A 218 -13.74 -11.99 -15.67
C ALA A 218 -14.81 -10.90 -15.88
N PRO A 219 -15.04 -10.42 -17.11
CA PRO A 219 -16.06 -9.40 -17.42
C PRO A 219 -17.47 -9.76 -16.91
N ALA A 220 -17.82 -11.05 -16.84
CA ALA A 220 -19.09 -11.51 -16.28
C ALA A 220 -19.26 -11.15 -14.80
N VAL A 221 -18.19 -11.19 -14.00
CA VAL A 221 -18.20 -10.79 -12.58
C VAL A 221 -18.43 -9.28 -12.45
N ARG A 222 -17.73 -8.49 -13.27
CA ARG A 222 -17.87 -7.02 -13.31
C ARG A 222 -19.29 -6.60 -13.71
N LYS A 223 -19.87 -7.30 -14.70
CA LYS A 223 -21.28 -7.14 -15.11
C LYS A 223 -22.25 -7.47 -13.98
N ALA A 224 -21.98 -8.52 -13.21
CA ALA A 224 -22.81 -8.89 -12.06
C ALA A 224 -22.75 -7.81 -10.96
N TRP A 225 -21.56 -7.28 -10.64
CA TRP A 225 -21.41 -6.14 -9.72
C TRP A 225 -22.16 -4.91 -10.21
N PHE A 226 -22.05 -4.58 -11.50
CA PHE A 226 -22.78 -3.46 -12.08
C PHE A 226 -24.29 -3.63 -11.93
N ARG A 227 -24.82 -4.81 -12.30
CA ARG A 227 -26.25 -5.11 -12.13
C ARG A 227 -26.68 -4.99 -10.68
N GLN A 228 -25.90 -5.54 -9.74
CA GLN A 228 -26.17 -5.44 -8.31
C GLN A 228 -26.21 -3.99 -7.83
N LEU A 229 -25.26 -3.15 -8.26
CA LEU A 229 -25.24 -1.72 -7.94
C LEU A 229 -26.49 -1.01 -8.47
N LYS A 230 -26.86 -1.28 -9.73
CA LYS A 230 -28.02 -0.64 -10.38
C LYS A 230 -29.37 -1.17 -9.90
N SER A 231 -29.45 -2.40 -9.37
CA SER A 231 -30.71 -2.95 -8.85
C SER A 231 -30.92 -2.65 -7.37
N SER A 232 -29.92 -2.92 -6.54
CA SER A 232 -30.07 -2.96 -5.08
C SER A 232 -29.60 -1.66 -4.41
N PHE A 233 -28.87 -0.81 -5.13
CA PHE A 233 -28.26 0.41 -4.61
C PHE A 233 -28.45 1.62 -5.54
N ALA A 234 -29.44 1.58 -6.43
CA ALA A 234 -29.73 2.65 -7.40
C ALA A 234 -30.11 3.99 -6.76
N ASP A 235 -30.56 3.99 -5.51
CA ASP A 235 -30.88 5.19 -4.75
C ASP A 235 -29.64 5.92 -4.21
N THR A 236 -28.51 5.22 -4.08
CA THR A 236 -27.23 5.79 -3.63
C THR A 236 -26.60 6.67 -4.71
N GLN A 237 -25.78 7.64 -4.31
CA GLN A 237 -25.08 8.50 -5.26
C GLN A 237 -24.20 7.71 -6.24
N TRP A 238 -23.59 6.62 -5.79
CA TRP A 238 -22.72 5.78 -6.61
C TRP A 238 -23.51 4.95 -7.62
N GLY A 239 -24.67 4.43 -7.22
CA GLY A 239 -25.58 3.75 -8.15
C GLY A 239 -26.15 4.69 -9.22
N LYS A 240 -26.34 5.97 -8.87
CA LYS A 240 -26.77 7.02 -9.82
C LYS A 240 -25.65 7.43 -10.77
N SER A 241 -24.44 7.66 -10.26
CA SER A 241 -23.33 8.21 -11.03
C SER A 241 -22.68 7.19 -11.98
N LEU A 242 -22.61 5.92 -11.61
CA LEU A 242 -21.98 4.89 -12.44
C LEU A 242 -22.85 4.57 -13.68
N GLN A 243 -22.32 4.90 -14.85
CA GLN A 243 -22.99 4.70 -16.15
C GLN A 243 -22.57 3.40 -16.84
N TYR A 244 -21.30 3.01 -16.71
CA TYR A 244 -20.70 1.91 -17.46
C TYR A 244 -20.00 0.92 -16.54
N TYR A 245 -19.74 -0.27 -17.09
CA TYR A 245 -18.76 -1.22 -16.58
C TYR A 245 -17.82 -1.58 -17.72
N TRP A 246 -16.60 -2.01 -17.37
CA TRP A 246 -15.49 -2.26 -18.30
C TRP A 246 -15.04 -3.71 -18.25
#